data_AF-A0A534L1K7-F1
#
_entry.id   AF-A0A534L1K7-F1
#
_cell.length_a   1.000
_cell.length_b   1.000
_cell.length_c   1.000
_cell.angle_alpha   90.00
_cell.angle_beta   90.00
_cell.angle_gamma   90.00
#
_symmetry.space_group_name_H-M   'P 1'
#
loop_
_entity.id
_entity.type
_entity.pdbx_description
1 polymer ?
#
loop_
_entity_poly.entity_id
_entity_poly.type
_entity_poly.pdbx_seq_one_letter_code
_entity_poly.pdbx_strand_id
1 'polypeptide(L)'
;MKPGKNLWLVSLLAILVAVGLVAAVLLIQQTQPAVPTAGTLTAHCSPTSATPTNVTLGGTGQITFSCNSQTPTASPAFTASGAVLATPTLTNYVAPYNLTGLFMYTYNGAVNTGACSSRTGAIRVNEGSSTLIPIGAYNYCAKYESVGATGLQTFTVAWNL
;
A
#
# COMPACT_ATOMS: atom_id res chain seq x y z
N MET A 1 17.70 -61.67 37.88
CA MET A 1 17.27 -61.56 36.47
C MET A 1 18.26 -60.65 35.75
N LYS A 2 19.08 -61.17 34.82
CA LYS A 2 20.05 -60.36 34.05
C LYS A 2 19.27 -59.53 33.02
N PRO A 3 19.37 -58.19 33.00
CA PRO A 3 18.70 -57.39 31.98
C PRO A 3 19.27 -57.78 30.61
N GLY A 4 18.35 -58.12 29.72
CA GLY A 4 18.58 -58.99 28.58
C GLY A 4 19.48 -58.38 27.50
N LYS A 5 20.24 -59.28 26.88
CA LYS A 5 21.02 -59.15 25.63
C LYS A 5 20.30 -58.43 24.48
N ASN A 6 18.98 -58.25 24.57
CA ASN A 6 18.13 -57.59 23.58
C ASN A 6 17.95 -56.09 23.82
N LEU A 7 18.23 -55.56 25.02
CA LEU A 7 18.04 -54.14 25.34
C LEU A 7 19.01 -53.24 24.57
N TRP A 8 20.23 -53.74 24.33
CA TRP A 8 21.25 -53.02 23.57
C TRP A 8 20.88 -52.89 22.08
N LEU A 9 20.31 -53.94 21.48
CA LEU A 9 19.80 -53.93 20.10
C LEU A 9 18.63 -52.96 19.92
N VAL A 10 17.69 -52.95 20.87
CA VAL A 10 16.55 -52.01 20.85
C VAL A 10 17.03 -50.56 20.97
N SER A 11 18.01 -50.31 21.83
CA SER A 11 18.58 -48.97 22.01
C SER A 11 19.33 -48.49 20.75
N LEU A 12 20.10 -49.37 20.10
CA LEU A 12 20.80 -49.06 18.86
C LEU A 12 19.82 -48.73 17.72
N LEU A 13 18.74 -49.51 17.59
CA LEU A 13 17.71 -49.28 16.59
C LEU A 13 16.99 -47.95 16.80
N ALA A 14 16.67 -47.61 18.05
CA ALA A 14 16.05 -46.33 18.39
C ALA A 14 16.95 -45.13 18.02
N ILE A 15 18.25 -45.24 18.26
CA ILE A 15 19.24 -44.21 17.88
C ILE A 15 19.32 -44.08 16.35
N LEU A 16 19.38 -45.19 15.61
CA LEU A 16 19.44 -45.16 14.14
C LEU A 16 18.18 -44.55 13.52
N VAL A 17 17.00 -44.85 14.07
CA VAL A 17 15.73 -44.24 13.65
C VAL A 17 15.72 -42.75 13.95
N ALA A 18 16.17 -42.33 15.13
CA ALA A 18 16.26 -40.91 15.48
C ALA A 18 17.23 -40.15 14.56
N VAL A 19 18.40 -40.71 14.26
CA VAL A 19 19.39 -40.12 13.34
C VAL A 19 18.83 -40.06 11.91
N GLY A 20 18.13 -41.10 11.44
CA GLY A 20 17.49 -41.12 10.12
C GLY A 20 16.40 -40.05 9.98
N LEU A 21 15.60 -39.83 11.03
CA LEU A 21 14.58 -38.79 11.05
C LEU A 21 15.20 -37.38 11.04
N VAL A 22 16.26 -37.14 11.82
CA VAL A 22 16.97 -35.85 11.82
C VAL A 22 17.64 -35.58 10.46
N ALA A 23 18.26 -36.59 9.85
CA ALA A 23 18.84 -36.46 8.52
C ALA A 23 17.78 -36.17 7.45
N ALA A 24 16.61 -36.83 7.50
CA ALA A 24 15.50 -36.56 6.57
C ALA A 24 14.93 -35.14 6.71
N VAL A 25 14.84 -34.62 7.93
CA VAL A 25 14.37 -33.24 8.20
C VAL A 25 15.40 -32.20 7.73
N LEU A 26 16.70 -32.51 7.78
CA LEU A 26 17.77 -31.61 7.30
C LEU A 26 18.00 -31.68 5.78
N LEU A 27 17.67 -32.79 5.12
CA LEU A 27 17.92 -33.01 3.69
C LEU A 27 17.02 -32.18 2.76
N ILE A 28 15.92 -31.62 3.25
CA ILE A 28 14.99 -30.79 2.47
C ILE A 28 14.74 -29.46 3.16
N GLN A 29 15.80 -28.75 3.53
CA GLN A 29 15.74 -27.30 3.70
C GLN A 29 16.43 -26.64 2.51
N GLN A 30 15.62 -26.00 1.67
CA GLN A 30 16.10 -25.18 0.57
C GLN A 30 15.75 -23.73 0.89
N THR A 31 16.77 -22.89 1.05
CA THR A 31 16.62 -21.44 1.06
C THR A 31 16.63 -20.95 -0.38
N GLN A 32 15.47 -20.51 -0.90
CA GLN A 32 15.45 -19.80 -2.18
C GLN A 32 15.97 -18.37 -1.99
N PRO A 33 16.68 -17.79 -2.97
CA PRO A 33 17.01 -16.38 -2.93
C PRO A 33 15.73 -15.55 -3.01
N ALA A 34 15.65 -14.48 -2.21
CA ALA A 34 14.63 -13.45 -2.42
C ALA A 34 14.94 -12.75 -3.75
N VAL A 35 14.00 -12.80 -4.70
CA VAL A 35 14.06 -12.01 -5.92
C VAL A 35 13.24 -10.74 -5.67
N PRO A 36 13.86 -9.57 -5.42
CA PRO A 36 13.11 -8.36 -5.17
C PRO A 36 12.39 -7.93 -6.45
N THR A 37 11.13 -7.53 -6.33
CA THR A 37 10.46 -6.74 -7.38
C THR A 37 11.03 -5.33 -7.34
N ALA A 38 11.84 -4.96 -8.33
CA ALA A 38 12.27 -3.57 -8.50
C ALA A 38 11.12 -2.78 -9.12
N GLY A 39 10.45 -1.97 -8.30
CA GLY A 39 9.50 -0.97 -8.75
C GLY A 39 10.02 0.43 -8.50
N THR A 40 9.62 1.39 -9.33
CA THR A 40 9.87 2.82 -9.14
C THR A 40 8.56 3.58 -9.12
N LEU A 41 8.51 4.67 -8.35
CA LEU A 41 7.43 5.65 -8.43
C LEU A 41 7.85 6.81 -9.32
N THR A 42 6.98 7.23 -10.23
CA THR A 42 7.21 8.36 -11.12
C THR A 42 6.01 9.28 -11.06
N ALA A 43 6.23 10.51 -10.61
CA ALA A 43 5.21 11.56 -10.67
C ALA A 43 5.09 12.09 -12.10
N HIS A 44 3.86 12.34 -12.56
CA HIS A 44 3.61 12.92 -13.89
C HIS A 44 3.38 14.42 -13.85
N CYS A 45 3.05 14.97 -12.69
CA CYS A 45 2.86 16.41 -12.49
C CYS A 45 3.19 16.83 -11.05
N SER A 46 3.63 18.07 -10.92
CA SER A 46 3.78 18.76 -9.65
C SER A 46 3.56 20.26 -9.90
N PRO A 47 2.47 20.88 -9.39
CA PRO A 47 1.42 20.28 -8.55
C PRO A 47 0.41 19.43 -9.34
N THR A 48 -0.42 18.68 -8.61
CA THR A 48 -1.65 18.09 -9.17
C THR A 48 -2.76 19.13 -9.30
N SER A 49 -3.74 18.84 -10.15
CA SER A 49 -4.97 19.61 -10.35
C SER A 49 -6.15 18.98 -9.61
N ALA A 50 -6.94 19.81 -8.94
CA ALA A 50 -8.12 19.41 -8.18
C ALA A 50 -9.39 19.34 -9.04
N THR A 51 -10.25 18.35 -8.78
CA THR A 51 -11.58 18.19 -9.40
C THR A 51 -12.60 17.84 -8.32
N PRO A 52 -13.63 18.69 -8.06
CA PRO A 52 -13.92 19.94 -8.75
C PRO A 52 -12.86 21.03 -8.46
N THR A 53 -12.74 22.01 -9.36
CA THR A 53 -11.80 23.14 -9.20
C THR A 53 -12.28 24.19 -8.21
N ASN A 54 -13.58 24.21 -7.92
CA ASN A 54 -14.21 25.11 -6.98
C ASN A 54 -15.07 24.31 -6.01
N VAL A 55 -15.17 24.80 -4.78
CA VAL A 55 -16.01 24.24 -3.73
C VAL A 55 -16.91 25.33 -3.14
N THR A 56 -18.09 24.94 -2.70
CA THR A 56 -19.06 25.87 -2.09
C THR A 56 -18.74 26.05 -0.61
N LEU A 57 -18.88 27.28 -0.09
CA LEU A 57 -18.80 27.58 1.34
C LEU A 57 -19.78 26.70 2.15
N GLY A 58 -19.30 26.09 3.23
CA GLY A 58 -20.06 25.14 4.05
C GLY A 58 -20.32 23.78 3.37
N GLY A 59 -19.84 23.61 2.13
CA GLY A 59 -20.10 22.42 1.33
C GLY A 59 -19.41 21.17 1.88
N THR A 60 -19.90 20.03 1.43
CA THR A 60 -19.32 18.71 1.69
C THR A 60 -19.25 17.94 0.38
N GLY A 61 -18.19 17.19 0.18
CA GLY A 61 -17.99 16.48 -1.08
C GLY A 61 -16.66 15.75 -1.14
N GLN A 62 -16.21 15.49 -2.35
CA GLN A 62 -14.95 14.82 -2.62
C GLN A 62 -14.17 15.58 -3.66
N ILE A 63 -12.85 15.46 -3.56
CA ILE A 63 -11.92 16.11 -4.44
C ILE A 63 -10.93 15.07 -4.96
N THR A 64 -10.81 15.02 -6.28
CA THR A 64 -9.82 14.22 -6.99
C THR A 64 -8.61 15.09 -7.29
N PHE A 65 -7.42 14.57 -7.02
CA PHE A 65 -6.15 15.19 -7.43
C PHE A 65 -5.51 14.31 -8.51
N SER A 66 -5.33 14.88 -9.69
CA SER A 66 -4.81 14.23 -10.90
C SER A 66 -3.95 15.22 -11.70
N CYS A 67 -3.39 14.84 -12.84
CA CYS A 67 -2.64 15.81 -13.66
C CYS A 67 -3.52 16.73 -14.52
N ASN A 68 -4.82 16.46 -14.65
CA ASN A 68 -5.74 17.28 -15.42
C ASN A 68 -7.13 17.30 -14.80
N SER A 69 -7.61 18.48 -14.38
CA SER A 69 -8.93 18.61 -13.75
C SER A 69 -10.11 18.40 -14.68
N GLN A 70 -9.92 18.53 -16.00
CA GLN A 70 -10.97 18.30 -16.99
C GLN A 70 -11.10 16.82 -17.36
N THR A 71 -10.00 16.06 -17.27
CA THR A 71 -9.95 14.64 -17.65
C THR A 71 -9.17 13.81 -16.62
N PRO A 72 -9.62 13.79 -15.35
CA PRO A 72 -8.88 13.13 -14.26
C PRO A 72 -8.69 11.63 -14.50
N THR A 73 -9.60 10.97 -15.22
CA THR A 73 -9.54 9.54 -15.55
C THR A 73 -8.59 9.19 -16.68
N ALA A 74 -7.99 10.19 -17.35
CA ALA A 74 -7.01 10.00 -18.42
C ALA A 74 -5.61 10.51 -18.06
N SER A 75 -5.48 11.24 -16.95
CA SER A 75 -4.27 11.98 -16.58
C SER A 75 -3.80 11.58 -15.17
N PRO A 76 -3.14 10.42 -14.99
CA PRO A 76 -2.72 9.93 -13.68
C PRO A 76 -1.73 10.88 -12.99
N ALA A 77 -1.83 11.03 -11.68
CA ALA A 77 -0.88 11.81 -10.87
C ALA A 77 0.52 11.17 -10.82
N PHE A 78 0.58 9.84 -10.71
CA PHE A 78 1.83 9.09 -10.67
C PHE A 78 1.64 7.63 -11.15
N THR A 79 2.74 6.97 -11.46
CA THR A 79 2.80 5.53 -11.79
C THR A 79 3.78 4.78 -10.91
N ALA A 80 3.44 3.54 -10.59
CA ALA A 80 4.36 2.53 -10.06
C ALA A 80 4.70 1.53 -11.19
N SER A 81 5.98 1.43 -11.56
CA SER A 81 6.46 0.53 -12.63
C SER A 81 6.54 -0.94 -12.20
N GLY A 82 6.49 -1.19 -10.90
CA GLY A 82 6.42 -2.50 -10.26
C GLY A 82 5.77 -2.36 -8.88
N ALA A 83 5.69 -3.44 -8.11
CA ALA A 83 5.26 -3.34 -6.72
C ALA A 83 6.30 -2.55 -5.92
N VAL A 84 5.85 -1.50 -5.23
CA VAL A 84 6.72 -0.60 -4.45
C VAL A 84 6.25 -0.54 -3.01
N LEU A 85 7.14 -0.77 -2.06
CA LEU A 85 6.90 -0.41 -0.66
C LEU A 85 7.39 1.02 -0.46
N ALA A 86 6.49 1.95 -0.13
CA ALA A 86 6.86 3.35 0.07
C ALA A 86 6.14 3.95 1.29
N THR A 87 6.79 4.90 1.95
CA THR A 87 6.29 5.61 3.12
C THR A 87 5.96 7.05 2.75
N PRO A 88 4.69 7.49 2.85
CA PRO A 88 4.29 8.84 2.49
C PRO A 88 4.59 9.83 3.63
N THR A 89 5.07 11.02 3.27
CA THR A 89 5.14 12.22 4.11
C THR A 89 4.06 13.19 3.66
N LEU A 90 3.22 13.64 4.59
CA LEU A 90 2.12 14.56 4.30
C LEU A 90 2.42 15.93 4.92
N THR A 91 2.61 16.96 4.09
CA THR A 91 2.90 18.33 4.58
C THR A 91 1.67 19.20 4.43
N ASN A 92 1.35 20.00 5.46
CA ASN A 92 0.13 20.83 5.54
C ASN A 92 -1.18 20.04 5.37
N TYR A 93 -1.17 18.74 5.69
CA TYR A 93 -2.34 17.88 5.63
C TYR A 93 -3.18 18.04 6.89
N VAL A 94 -4.00 19.10 6.88
CA VAL A 94 -4.84 19.51 8.01
C VAL A 94 -6.32 19.31 7.71
N ALA A 95 -7.19 19.68 8.66
CA ALA A 95 -8.64 19.67 8.44
C ALA A 95 -9.01 20.57 7.25
N PRO A 96 -9.99 20.17 6.41
CA PRO A 96 -10.90 19.03 6.60
C PRO A 96 -10.36 17.68 6.07
N TYR A 97 -9.23 17.64 5.38
CA TYR A 97 -8.77 16.41 4.72
C TYR A 97 -8.32 15.33 5.72
N ASN A 98 -7.57 15.71 6.76
CA ASN A 98 -7.05 14.74 7.73
C ASN A 98 -8.14 14.01 8.52
N LEU A 99 -9.33 14.59 8.64
CA LEU A 99 -10.49 14.00 9.33
C LEU A 99 -11.12 12.86 8.51
N THR A 100 -11.12 12.99 7.19
CA THR A 100 -11.80 12.03 6.30
C THR A 100 -10.85 11.01 5.67
N GLY A 101 -9.56 11.34 5.58
CA GLY A 101 -8.52 10.48 5.04
C GLY A 101 -8.27 10.69 3.54
N LEU A 102 -7.00 10.50 3.17
CA LEU A 102 -6.51 10.54 1.80
C LEU A 102 -6.40 9.11 1.28
N PHE A 103 -6.82 8.91 0.04
CA PHE A 103 -6.70 7.62 -0.65
C PHE A 103 -5.99 7.83 -1.97
N MET A 104 -5.07 6.94 -2.31
CA MET A 104 -4.68 6.71 -3.70
C MET A 104 -5.62 5.68 -4.30
N TYR A 105 -5.92 5.76 -5.58
CA TYR A 105 -6.78 4.81 -6.28
C TYR A 105 -6.36 4.72 -7.76
N THR A 106 -6.75 3.65 -8.44
CA THR A 106 -6.42 3.47 -9.87
C THR A 106 -6.98 4.63 -10.68
N TYR A 107 -6.17 5.27 -11.54
CA TYR A 107 -6.52 6.55 -12.17
C TYR A 107 -7.85 6.55 -12.96
N ASN A 108 -8.19 5.43 -13.61
CA ASN A 108 -9.43 5.20 -14.35
C ASN A 108 -10.50 4.45 -13.53
N GLY A 109 -10.26 4.24 -12.24
CA GLY A 109 -11.22 3.67 -11.30
C GLY A 109 -12.44 4.59 -11.14
N ALA A 110 -13.58 3.99 -10.79
CA ALA A 110 -14.91 4.62 -10.80
C ALA A 110 -14.92 6.11 -10.35
N VAL A 111 -15.56 6.93 -11.18
CA VAL A 111 -15.60 8.40 -11.12
C VAL A 111 -16.45 8.90 -9.96
N ASN A 112 -15.93 9.85 -9.17
CA ASN A 112 -16.54 10.92 -8.34
C ASN A 112 -17.91 10.75 -7.60
N THR A 113 -18.61 9.61 -7.66
CA THR A 113 -19.99 9.45 -7.14
C THR A 113 -20.11 8.52 -5.93
N GLY A 114 -19.00 8.12 -5.31
CA GLY A 114 -18.96 7.29 -4.10
C GLY A 114 -17.72 7.60 -3.25
N ALA A 115 -17.64 7.13 -2.01
CA ALA A 115 -16.54 7.46 -1.09
C ALA A 115 -15.16 7.17 -1.68
N CYS A 116 -14.13 7.95 -1.30
CA CYS A 116 -12.76 7.73 -1.77
C CYS A 116 -12.28 6.28 -1.51
N SER A 117 -12.72 5.67 -0.40
CA SER A 117 -12.43 4.28 -0.03
C SER A 117 -13.12 3.24 -0.91
N SER A 118 -14.19 3.58 -1.63
CA SER A 118 -14.90 2.65 -2.52
C SER A 118 -14.39 2.70 -3.96
N ARG A 119 -13.38 3.54 -4.26
CA ARG A 119 -12.78 3.58 -5.60
C ARG A 119 -11.99 2.32 -5.88
N THR A 120 -11.91 1.94 -7.15
CA THR A 120 -11.14 0.78 -7.58
C THR A 120 -9.68 0.93 -7.17
N GLY A 121 -9.16 -0.08 -6.47
CA GLY A 121 -7.78 -0.07 -5.98
C GLY A 121 -7.51 1.01 -4.93
N ALA A 122 -8.55 1.51 -4.23
CA ALA A 122 -8.38 2.51 -3.19
C ALA A 122 -7.53 1.97 -2.04
N ILE A 123 -6.44 2.68 -1.74
CA ILE A 123 -5.55 2.39 -0.63
C ILE A 123 -5.40 3.69 0.17
N ARG A 124 -5.64 3.60 1.48
CA ARG A 124 -5.51 4.75 2.38
C ARG A 124 -4.04 5.15 2.49
N VAL A 125 -3.76 6.43 2.31
CA VAL A 125 -2.43 7.02 2.48
C VAL A 125 -2.29 7.43 3.94
N ASN A 126 -1.50 6.66 4.68
CA ASN A 126 -1.25 6.88 6.10
C ASN A 126 0.16 7.47 6.27
N GLU A 127 0.24 8.72 6.75
CA GLU A 127 1.51 9.39 7.01
C GLU A 127 2.44 8.51 7.85
N GLY A 128 3.70 8.39 7.43
CA GLY A 128 4.74 7.64 8.13
C GLY A 128 4.58 6.12 8.12
N SER A 129 3.52 5.58 7.51
CA SER A 129 3.27 4.14 7.44
C SER A 129 3.57 3.60 6.04
N SER A 130 4.50 2.65 5.96
CA SER A 130 4.86 2.01 4.70
C SER A 130 3.65 1.32 4.08
N THR A 131 3.41 1.64 2.81
CA THR A 131 2.27 1.16 2.03
C THR A 131 2.81 0.41 0.82
N LEU A 132 2.30 -0.81 0.59
CA LEU A 132 2.57 -1.53 -0.64
C LEU A 132 1.69 -0.97 -1.76
N ILE A 133 2.33 -0.31 -2.73
CA ILE A 133 1.70 0.23 -3.94
C ILE A 133 1.85 -0.82 -5.04
N PRO A 134 0.74 -1.40 -5.55
CA PRO A 134 0.81 -2.32 -6.68
C PRO A 134 1.30 -1.62 -7.96
N ILE A 135 1.67 -2.41 -8.97
CA ILE A 135 1.95 -1.87 -10.31
C ILE A 135 0.71 -1.18 -10.86
N GLY A 136 0.87 0.01 -11.44
CA GLY A 136 -0.24 0.74 -12.04
C GLY A 136 -0.09 2.26 -12.04
N ALA A 137 -1.16 2.93 -12.46
CA ALA A 137 -1.26 4.38 -12.50
C ALA A 137 -2.35 4.86 -11.53
N TYR A 138 -2.07 5.94 -10.81
CA TYR A 138 -2.84 6.33 -9.63
C TYR A 138 -3.16 7.82 -9.60
N ASN A 139 -4.29 8.14 -8.98
CA ASN A 139 -4.71 9.48 -8.59
C ASN A 139 -4.98 9.50 -7.09
N TYR A 140 -5.14 10.70 -6.50
CA TYR A 140 -5.55 10.84 -5.11
C TYR A 140 -7.01 11.30 -4.98
N CYS A 141 -7.66 10.87 -3.91
CA CYS A 141 -9.00 11.30 -3.52
C CYS A 141 -8.99 11.64 -2.04
N ALA A 142 -9.56 12.79 -1.70
CA ALA A 142 -9.90 13.14 -0.32
C ALA A 142 -11.36 13.57 -0.26
N LYS A 143 -11.99 13.35 0.90
CA LYS A 143 -13.30 13.93 1.20
C LYS A 143 -13.08 15.24 1.96
N TYR A 144 -13.94 16.22 1.73
CA TYR A 144 -13.97 17.45 2.51
C TYR A 144 -15.36 17.65 3.10
N GLU A 145 -15.40 18.26 4.27
CA GLU A 145 -16.63 18.61 4.98
C GLU A 145 -16.48 20.04 5.50
N SER A 146 -17.60 20.76 5.59
CA SER A 146 -17.68 22.10 6.20
C SER A 146 -16.62 23.07 5.66
N VAL A 147 -16.56 23.27 4.34
CA VAL A 147 -15.58 24.20 3.72
C VAL A 147 -15.68 25.59 4.35
N GLY A 148 -14.54 26.13 4.82
CA GLY A 148 -14.48 27.46 5.43
C GLY A 148 -14.44 28.61 4.43
N ALA A 149 -14.47 29.85 4.93
CA ALA A 149 -14.44 31.07 4.11
C ALA A 149 -13.17 31.20 3.24
N THR A 150 -12.09 30.54 3.63
CA THR A 150 -10.81 30.52 2.89
C THR A 150 -10.69 29.35 1.91
N GLY A 151 -11.74 28.54 1.75
CA GLY A 151 -11.73 27.35 0.89
C GLY A 151 -10.99 26.17 1.52
N LEU A 152 -10.39 25.33 0.66
CA LEU A 152 -9.60 24.17 1.07
C LEU A 152 -8.11 24.48 0.91
N GLN A 153 -7.31 24.13 1.91
CA GLN A 153 -5.87 24.40 1.91
C GLN A 153 -5.09 23.45 0.98
N THR A 154 -3.92 23.89 0.53
CA THR A 154 -2.98 23.03 -0.21
C THR A 154 -2.22 22.12 0.76
N PHE A 155 -2.00 20.87 0.34
CA PHE A 155 -1.11 19.92 1.03
C PHE A 155 -0.21 19.21 0.02
N THR A 156 0.87 18.60 0.51
CA THR A 156 1.83 17.85 -0.31
C THR A 156 1.88 16.40 0.12
N VAL A 157 2.01 15.49 -0.86
CA VAL A 157 2.31 14.07 -0.65
C VAL A 157 3.68 13.79 -1.26
N ALA A 158 4.64 13.35 -0.43
CA ALA A 158 5.94 12.87 -0.89
C ALA A 158 6.09 11.39 -0.52
N TRP A 159 6.49 10.53 -1.47
CA TRP A 159 6.71 9.11 -1.23
C TRP A 159 8.20 8.82 -1.07
N ASN A 160 8.58 8.19 0.05
CA ASN A 160 9.94 7.75 0.33
C ASN A 160 10.02 6.23 0.13
N LEU A 161 10.95 5.78 -0.71
CA LEU A 161 11.23 4.36 -0.97
C LEU A 161 12.08 3.74 0.14
#